data_AF-A0A973P382-F1
#
_entry.id   AF-A0A973P382-F1
#
_cell.length_a   1.000
_cell.length_b   1.000
_cell.length_c   1.000
_cell.angle_alpha   90.00
_cell.angle_beta   90.00
_cell.angle_gamma   90.00
#
_symmetry.space_group_name_H-M   'P 1'
#
loop_
_entity.id
_entity.type
_entity.pdbx_description
1 polymer ?
#
loop_
_entity_poly.entity_id
_entity_poly.type
_entity_poly.pdbx_seq_one_letter_code
_entity_poly.pdbx_strand_id
1 'polypeptide(L)'
;MSAAHAAPAVLDTEARRYPSIGHIAEILGGEGEVRVVPIPADCTDGFNEAYYARPEMLLDPAARTACSAWSFVDAATSERYTEHLRRDLESGRWDEQHGHLRQEPYLQGSLVLIRAVPA
;
A
#
# COMPACT_ATOMS: atom_id res chain seq x y z
N MET A 1 5.27 10.54 -5.62
CA MET A 1 4.74 9.68 -4.56
C MET A 1 3.25 9.37 -4.77
N SER A 2 2.89 8.14 -5.15
CA SER A 2 1.50 7.62 -5.07
C SER A 2 0.95 7.77 -3.64
N ALA A 3 -0.37 7.73 -3.43
CA ALA A 3 -1.00 7.75 -2.10
C ALA A 3 -0.34 6.79 -1.10
N ALA A 4 0.06 5.59 -1.58
CA ALA A 4 0.76 4.60 -0.78
C ALA A 4 2.12 5.11 -0.26
N HIS A 5 2.83 5.93 -1.04
CA HIS A 5 4.15 6.47 -0.70
C HIS A 5 4.11 7.73 0.19
N ALA A 6 2.93 8.20 0.60
CA ALA A 6 2.82 9.38 1.46
C ALA A 6 3.28 9.12 2.91
N ALA A 7 3.40 7.86 3.31
CA ALA A 7 3.80 7.43 4.66
C ALA A 7 4.98 6.43 4.62
N PRO A 8 6.19 6.85 4.22
CA PRO A 8 7.32 5.94 4.00
C PRO A 8 7.69 5.14 5.26
N ALA A 9 7.66 5.73 6.46
CA ALA A 9 7.98 4.98 7.68
C ALA A 9 6.95 3.88 8.01
N VAL A 10 5.70 4.04 7.60
CA VAL A 10 4.63 3.02 7.74
C VAL A 10 4.98 1.83 6.86
N LEU A 11 5.19 2.08 5.56
CA LEU A 11 5.50 1.05 4.57
C LEU A 11 6.84 0.34 4.86
N ASP A 12 7.89 1.11 5.17
CA ASP A 12 9.21 0.55 5.42
C ASP A 12 9.23 -0.34 6.66
N THR A 13 8.47 0.04 7.71
CA THR A 13 8.41 -0.74 8.95
C THR A 13 7.58 -2.00 8.76
N GLU A 14 6.50 -1.94 7.99
CA GLU A 14 5.72 -3.11 7.60
C GLU A 14 6.57 -4.09 6.76
N ALA A 15 7.21 -3.60 5.69
CA ALA A 15 8.01 -4.42 4.78
C ALA A 15 9.15 -5.17 5.49
N ARG A 16 9.84 -4.53 6.45
CA ARG A 16 10.93 -5.16 7.22
C ARG A 16 10.50 -6.33 8.11
N ARG A 17 9.20 -6.48 8.38
CA ARG A 17 8.68 -7.54 9.25
C ARG A 17 8.39 -8.84 8.50
N TYR A 18 8.29 -8.78 7.17
CA TYR A 18 7.99 -9.96 6.37
C TYR A 18 9.27 -10.68 5.94
N PRO A 19 9.27 -12.03 5.95
CA PRO A 19 10.33 -12.79 5.28
C PRO A 19 10.32 -12.46 3.77
N SER A 20 11.45 -12.66 3.10
CA SER A 20 11.50 -12.50 1.65
C SER A 20 10.56 -13.51 0.96
N ILE A 21 10.02 -13.13 -0.19
CA ILE A 21 9.19 -14.03 -1.02
C ILE A 21 9.93 -15.34 -1.32
N GLY A 22 11.23 -15.26 -1.61
CA GLY A 22 12.08 -16.44 -1.83
C GLY A 22 12.13 -17.36 -0.61
N HIS A 23 12.28 -16.80 0.59
CA HIS A 23 12.29 -17.60 1.82
C HIS A 23 10.92 -18.27 2.08
N ILE A 24 9.82 -17.58 1.81
CA ILE A 24 8.47 -18.17 1.90
C ILE A 24 8.32 -19.33 0.91
N ALA A 25 8.75 -19.14 -0.35
CA ALA A 25 8.68 -20.17 -1.38
C ALA A 25 9.53 -21.41 -1.04
N GLU A 26 10.74 -21.20 -0.51
CA GLU A 26 11.62 -22.28 -0.02
C GLU A 26 10.96 -23.11 1.09
N ILE A 27 10.31 -22.45 2.06
CA ILE A 27 9.62 -23.12 3.17
C ILE A 27 8.41 -23.93 2.67
N LEU A 28 7.65 -23.40 1.72
CA LEU A 28 6.47 -24.08 1.18
C LEU A 28 6.85 -25.34 0.38
N GLY A 29 8.05 -25.38 -0.22
CA GLY A 29 8.55 -26.50 -1.02
C GLY A 29 7.80 -26.69 -2.34
N GLY A 30 8.19 -27.70 -3.12
CA GLY A 30 7.61 -27.95 -4.45
C GLY A 30 8.01 -26.91 -5.51
N GLU A 31 7.27 -26.86 -6.61
CA GLU A 31 7.46 -25.82 -7.63
C GLU A 31 6.74 -24.54 -7.19
N GLY A 32 7.52 -23.53 -6.82
CA GLY A 32 7.04 -22.24 -6.33
C GLY A 32 6.75 -21.26 -7.47
N GLU A 33 5.53 -20.74 -7.50
CA GLU A 33 5.09 -19.70 -8.41
C GLU A 33 4.72 -18.43 -7.62
N VAL A 34 5.21 -17.28 -8.07
CA VAL A 34 4.87 -15.97 -7.52
C VAL A 34 4.16 -15.17 -8.59
N ARG A 35 2.95 -14.70 -8.30
CA ARG A 35 2.17 -13.85 -9.21
C ARG A 35 1.82 -12.55 -8.51
N VAL A 36 2.02 -11.42 -9.19
CA VAL A 36 1.48 -10.14 -8.72
C VAL A 36 -0.04 -10.21 -8.76
N VAL A 37 -0.68 -9.74 -7.69
CA VAL A 37 -2.13 -9.62 -7.61
C VAL A 37 -2.48 -8.16 -7.91
N PRO A 38 -3.13 -7.87 -9.04
CA PRO A 38 -3.54 -6.50 -9.37
C PRO A 38 -4.50 -5.97 -8.31
N ILE A 39 -4.26 -4.76 -7.82
CA ILE A 39 -5.12 -4.08 -6.85
C ILE A 39 -6.09 -3.20 -7.64
N PRO A 40 -7.41 -3.48 -7.61
CA PRO A 40 -8.39 -2.66 -8.31
C PRO A 40 -8.47 -1.23 -7.78
N ALA A 41 -8.76 -0.25 -8.63
CA ALA A 41 -8.95 1.15 -8.24
C ALA A 41 -10.04 1.33 -7.16
N ASP A 42 -11.05 0.46 -7.17
CA ASP A 42 -12.19 0.44 -6.26
C ASP A 42 -12.03 -0.53 -5.07
N CYS A 43 -10.83 -1.12 -4.87
CA CYS A 43 -10.55 -2.06 -3.80
C CYS A 43 -11.05 -1.56 -2.43
N THR A 44 -11.82 -2.39 -1.72
CA THR A 44 -12.46 -2.04 -0.43
C THR A 44 -11.79 -2.69 0.78
N ASP A 45 -10.72 -3.47 0.57
CA ASP A 45 -10.03 -4.22 1.63
C ASP A 45 -9.31 -3.30 2.63
N GLY A 46 -8.94 -2.10 2.20
CA GLY A 46 -8.58 -1.00 3.09
C GLY A 46 -7.12 -0.97 3.58
N PHE A 47 -6.21 -1.73 2.96
CA PHE A 47 -4.77 -1.55 3.13
C PHE A 47 -4.23 -0.34 2.34
N ASN A 48 -3.01 0.12 2.64
CA ASN A 48 -2.45 1.36 2.09
C ASN A 48 -2.57 1.51 0.57
N GLU A 49 -2.16 0.48 -0.17
CA GLU A 49 -2.18 0.51 -1.64
C GLU A 49 -3.58 0.36 -2.23
N ALA A 50 -4.60 -0.07 -1.48
CA ALA A 50 -5.99 -0.09 -1.93
C ALA A 50 -6.55 1.32 -2.23
N TYR A 51 -5.89 2.35 -1.70
CA TYR A 51 -6.25 3.75 -1.88
C TYR A 51 -5.39 4.49 -2.92
N TYR A 52 -4.61 3.78 -3.76
CA TYR A 52 -3.67 4.41 -4.70
C TYR A 52 -4.31 5.45 -5.64
N ALA A 53 -5.53 5.19 -6.11
CA ALA A 53 -6.31 6.07 -6.99
C ALA A 53 -7.23 7.05 -6.22
N ARG A 54 -7.36 6.85 -4.90
CA ARG A 54 -8.27 7.59 -3.99
C ARG A 54 -7.50 8.02 -2.74
N PRO A 55 -6.42 8.83 -2.88
CA PRO A 55 -5.56 9.24 -1.77
C PRO A 55 -6.33 9.87 -0.60
N GLU A 56 -7.47 10.50 -0.87
CA GLU A 56 -8.33 11.15 0.12
C GLU A 56 -8.78 10.20 1.23
N MET A 57 -8.91 8.89 0.91
CA MET A 57 -9.27 7.87 1.90
C MET A 57 -8.25 7.77 3.04
N LEU A 58 -6.98 8.06 2.79
CA LEU A 58 -5.95 8.06 3.85
C LEU A 58 -6.08 9.24 4.81
N LEU A 59 -6.89 10.26 4.50
CA LEU A 59 -7.20 11.33 5.43
C LEU A 59 -8.25 10.90 6.48
N ASP A 60 -9.09 9.92 6.16
CA ASP A 60 -10.05 9.34 7.10
C ASP A 60 -9.30 8.56 8.21
N PRO A 61 -9.45 8.96 9.50
CA PRO A 61 -8.89 8.21 10.61
C PRO A 61 -9.36 6.74 10.68
N ALA A 62 -10.58 6.44 10.23
CA ALA A 62 -11.11 5.08 10.24
C ALA A 62 -10.37 4.19 9.23
N ALA A 63 -10.12 4.69 8.02
CA ALA A 63 -9.35 3.99 6.99
C ALA A 63 -7.93 3.68 7.45
N ARG A 64 -7.28 4.62 8.15
CA ARG A 64 -5.94 4.40 8.73
C ARG A 64 -5.95 3.40 9.88
N THR A 65 -6.93 3.49 10.78
CA THR A 65 -7.06 2.57 11.92
C THR A 65 -7.33 1.13 11.47
N ALA A 66 -8.04 0.95 10.35
CA ALA A 66 -8.29 -0.37 9.76
C ALA A 66 -7.02 -1.02 9.17
N CYS A 67 -6.00 -0.23 8.84
CA CYS A 67 -4.74 -0.72 8.28
C CYS A 67 -3.67 -0.84 9.37
N SER A 68 -3.33 -2.08 9.74
CA SER A 68 -2.40 -2.40 10.84
C SER A 68 -1.03 -1.73 10.69
N ALA A 69 -0.57 -1.46 9.47
CA ALA A 69 0.67 -0.76 9.20
C ALA A 69 0.77 0.60 9.94
N TRP A 70 -0.34 1.32 10.06
CA TRP A 70 -0.37 2.63 10.71
C TRP A 70 -0.11 2.55 12.22
N SER A 71 -0.26 1.38 12.84
CA SER A 71 0.11 1.19 14.25
C SER A 71 1.62 1.14 14.49
N PHE A 72 2.44 1.16 13.42
CA PHE A 72 3.90 1.11 13.52
C PHE A 72 4.54 2.49 13.64
N VAL A 73 3.77 3.57 13.47
CA VAL A 73 4.22 4.94 13.65
C VAL A 73 3.46 5.60 14.79
N ASP A 74 4.10 6.55 15.46
CA ASP A 74 3.43 7.35 16.49
C ASP A 74 2.38 8.31 15.89
N ALA A 75 1.49 8.82 16.76
CA ALA A 75 0.41 9.72 16.35
C ALA A 75 0.93 10.98 15.66
N ALA A 76 2.03 11.56 16.13
CA ALA A 76 2.61 12.77 15.55
C ALA A 76 3.14 12.54 14.12
N THR A 77 3.72 11.36 13.86
CA THR A 77 4.19 10.95 12.54
C THR A 77 3.01 10.70 11.59
N SER A 78 1.97 10.01 12.06
CA SER A 78 0.73 9.81 11.30
C SER A 78 0.06 11.15 10.93
N GLU A 79 -0.04 12.08 11.88
CA GLU A 79 -0.56 13.43 11.65
C GLU A 79 0.27 14.19 10.61
N ARG A 80 1.61 14.17 10.72
CA ARG A 80 2.50 14.80 9.74
C ARG A 80 2.28 14.26 8.33
N TYR A 81 2.12 12.95 8.16
CA TYR A 81 1.87 12.34 6.85
C TYR A 81 0.52 12.77 6.28
N THR A 82 -0.54 12.76 7.10
CA THR A 82 -1.86 13.19 6.61
C THR A 82 -1.98 14.68 6.36
N GLU A 83 -1.27 15.52 7.12
CA GLU A 83 -1.17 16.95 6.85
C GLU A 83 -0.38 17.24 5.57
N HIS A 84 0.66 16.47 5.29
CA HIS A 84 1.36 16.59 4.02
C HIS A 84 0.46 16.20 2.84
N LEU A 85 -0.23 15.07 2.95
CA LEU A 85 -1.16 14.60 1.93
C LEU A 85 -2.30 15.60 1.70
N ARG A 86 -2.88 16.14 2.78
CA ARG A 86 -3.91 17.19 2.72
C ARG A 86 -3.42 18.39 1.92
N ARG A 87 -2.23 18.93 2.24
CA ARG A 87 -1.65 20.07 1.51
C ARG A 87 -1.38 19.76 0.04
N ASP A 88 -0.94 18.55 -0.30
CA ASP A 88 -0.70 18.15 -1.68
C ASP A 88 -2.00 18.01 -2.49
N LEU A 89 -3.07 17.50 -1.87
CA LEU A 89 -4.40 17.40 -2.48
C LEU A 89 -5.04 18.78 -2.64
N GLU A 90 -5.02 19.62 -1.60
CA GLU A 90 -5.59 20.98 -1.64
C GLU A 90 -4.90 21.88 -2.66
N SER A 91 -3.59 21.73 -2.84
CA SER A 91 -2.83 22.49 -3.82
C SER A 91 -2.87 21.91 -5.24
N GLY A 92 -3.45 20.72 -5.43
CA GLY A 92 -3.43 19.99 -6.70
C GLY A 92 -2.08 19.37 -7.07
N ARG A 93 -1.01 19.56 -6.26
CA ARG A 93 0.31 18.96 -6.51
C ARG A 93 0.26 17.44 -6.66
N TRP A 94 -0.61 16.80 -5.87
CA TRP A 94 -0.78 15.35 -5.99
C TRP A 94 -1.31 14.97 -7.38
N ASP A 95 -2.33 15.69 -7.87
CA ASP A 95 -2.93 15.43 -9.18
C ASP A 95 -1.97 15.75 -10.34
N GLU A 96 -1.16 16.80 -10.21
CA GLU A 96 -0.12 17.14 -11.19
C GLU A 96 0.91 16.00 -11.34
N GLN A 97 1.32 15.38 -10.24
CA GLN A 97 2.36 14.35 -10.24
C GLN A 97 1.80 12.93 -10.43
N HIS A 98 0.60 12.66 -9.93
CA HIS A 98 0.02 11.33 -9.75
C HIS A 98 -1.42 11.19 -10.23
N GLY A 99 -2.03 12.24 -10.81
CA GLY A 99 -3.42 12.20 -11.27
C GLY A 99 -3.69 11.11 -12.31
N HIS A 100 -2.68 10.65 -13.05
CA HIS A 100 -2.77 9.49 -13.94
C HIS A 100 -3.22 8.22 -13.20
N LEU A 101 -2.82 8.03 -11.95
CA LEU A 101 -3.21 6.89 -11.13
C LEU A 101 -4.71 6.80 -10.87
N ARG A 102 -5.44 7.93 -10.94
CA ARG A 102 -6.90 7.93 -10.82
C ARG A 102 -7.59 7.24 -11.99
N GLN A 103 -6.91 7.14 -13.13
CA GLN A 103 -7.42 6.51 -14.36
C GLN A 103 -6.91 5.08 -14.55
N GLU A 104 -5.92 4.66 -13.76
CA GLU A 104 -5.41 3.29 -13.79
C GLU A 104 -6.43 2.35 -13.13
N PRO A 105 -6.98 1.36 -13.86
CA PRO A 105 -7.97 0.44 -13.30
C PRO A 105 -7.36 -0.53 -12.29
N TYR A 106 -6.05 -0.78 -12.38
CA TYR A 106 -5.33 -1.67 -11.49
C TYR A 106 -3.93 -1.13 -11.18
N LEU A 107 -3.51 -1.28 -9.93
CA LEU A 107 -2.13 -1.10 -9.52
C LEU A 107 -1.42 -2.46 -9.40
N GLN A 108 -0.26 -2.59 -10.06
CA GLN A 108 0.68 -3.68 -9.79
C GLN A 108 1.55 -3.28 -8.58
N GLY A 109 1.03 -3.55 -7.37
CA GLY A 109 1.64 -3.12 -6.11
C GLY A 109 2.43 -4.22 -5.41
N SER A 110 2.50 -4.12 -4.09
CA SER A 110 3.19 -5.05 -3.18
C SER A 110 2.48 -6.39 -2.98
N LEU A 111 1.21 -6.51 -3.37
CA LEU A 111 0.42 -7.72 -3.17
C LEU A 111 0.81 -8.82 -4.16
N VAL A 112 1.22 -9.98 -3.63
CA VAL A 112 1.56 -11.16 -4.43
C VAL A 112 0.87 -12.41 -3.89
N LEU A 113 0.56 -13.33 -4.80
CA LEU A 113 0.16 -14.70 -4.50
C LEU A 113 1.39 -15.59 -4.64
N ILE A 114 1.71 -16.31 -3.57
CA ILE A 114 2.75 -17.35 -3.57
C ILE A 114 2.03 -18.70 -3.56
N ARG A 115 2.27 -19.51 -4.58
CA ARG A 115 1.69 -20.85 -4.72
C ARG A 115 2.81 -21.87 -4.83
N ALA A 116 2.74 -22.90 -3.99
CA ALA A 116 3.56 -24.10 -4.12
C ALA A 116 2.72 -25.23 -4.73
N VAL A 117 3.22 -25.88 -5.77
CA VAL A 117 2.59 -27.06 -6.36
C VAL A 117 3.42 -28.29 -5.99
N PRO A 118 2.82 -29.34 -5.39
CA PRO A 118 3.51 -30.60 -5.14
C PRO A 118 4.08 -31.18 -6.44
N ALA A 119 5.27 -31.77 -6.35
CA ALA A 119 5.89 -32.50 -7.45
C ALA A 119 5.15 -33.81 -7.77
#